data_AF-A0A0F7K9U5-F1
#
_entry.id   AF-A0A0F7K9U5-F1
#
_cell.length_a   1.000
_cell.length_b   1.000
_cell.length_c   1.000
_cell.angle_alpha   90.00
_cell.angle_beta   90.00
_cell.angle_gamma   90.00
#
_symmetry.space_group_name_H-M   'P 1'
#
loop_
_entity.id
_entity.type
_entity.pdbx_description
1 polymer ?
#
loop_
_entity_poly.entity_id
_entity_poly.type
_entity_poly.pdbx_seq_one_letter_code
_entity_poly.pdbx_strand_id
1 'polypeptide(L)'
;MKFKSFYMGSAIHVQYQTEDEFKEILRRICRKQSVQYDSEVTEYLLNNYYRKQNRPLVGSHPRDLMEHIIDHAKFLKRTPEFIPKTVDSAAANYFIEL
;
A
#
# COMPACT_ATOMS: atom_id res chain seq x y z
N MET A 1 -10.84 8.16 -28.14
CA MET A 1 -9.42 8.53 -28.06
C MET A 1 -8.80 7.72 -26.93
N LYS A 2 -7.85 6.81 -27.24
CA LYS A 2 -7.16 5.97 -26.26
C LYS A 2 -6.12 6.83 -25.52
N PHE A 3 -6.23 6.95 -24.20
CA PHE A 3 -5.10 7.39 -23.38
C PHE A 3 -4.49 6.16 -22.71
N LYS A 4 -3.29 5.81 -23.17
CA LYS A 4 -2.40 4.87 -22.51
C LYS A 4 -1.01 5.49 -22.50
N SER A 5 -0.29 5.22 -21.41
CA SER A 5 1.15 5.48 -21.20
C SER A 5 1.47 6.94 -20.85
N PHE A 6 2.37 7.26 -19.93
CA PHE A 6 3.56 6.55 -19.45
C PHE A 6 4.14 7.28 -18.23
N TYR A 7 4.77 6.58 -17.29
CA TYR A 7 5.49 7.15 -16.15
C TYR A 7 6.76 7.88 -16.59
N MET A 8 6.98 9.12 -16.14
CA MET A 8 8.32 9.74 -16.18
C MET A 8 8.47 10.83 -15.10
N GLY A 9 9.39 10.57 -14.16
CA GLY A 9 10.27 11.55 -13.50
C GLY A 9 9.71 12.78 -12.78
N SER A 10 9.88 12.79 -11.45
CA SER A 10 10.34 13.96 -10.68
C SER A 10 9.42 15.19 -10.59
N ALA A 11 8.31 15.04 -9.89
CA ALA A 11 7.73 16.12 -9.07
C ALA A 11 6.98 15.49 -7.90
N ILE A 12 7.50 15.65 -6.68
CA ILE A 12 6.82 15.30 -5.43
C ILE A 12 5.68 16.30 -5.19
N HIS A 13 4.66 16.26 -6.04
CA HIS A 13 3.34 16.69 -5.64
C HIS A 13 2.73 15.53 -4.87
N VAL A 14 2.58 15.70 -3.55
CA VAL A 14 1.81 14.81 -2.70
C VAL A 14 0.35 14.87 -3.19
N GLN A 15 0.04 14.09 -4.22
CA GLN A 15 -1.31 13.97 -4.75
C GLN A 15 -2.08 13.12 -3.74
N TYR A 16 -3.01 13.75 -3.02
CA TYR A 16 -3.98 13.04 -2.22
C TYR A 16 -4.77 12.12 -3.14
N GLN A 17 -4.83 10.85 -2.80
CA GLN A 17 -5.45 9.82 -3.61
C GLN A 17 -6.81 9.45 -3.03
N THR A 18 -7.74 9.11 -3.90
CA THR A 18 -8.99 8.48 -3.47
C THR A 18 -8.72 7.04 -3.05
N GLU A 19 -9.65 6.46 -2.30
CA GLU A 19 -9.55 5.06 -1.87
C GLU A 19 -9.45 4.08 -3.06
N ASP A 20 -10.07 4.43 -4.19
CA ASP A 20 -10.05 3.62 -5.42
C ASP A 20 -8.66 3.58 -6.06
N GLU A 21 -8.01 4.75 -6.18
CA GLU A 21 -6.63 4.86 -6.67
C GLU A 21 -5.66 4.11 -5.74
N PHE A 22 -5.86 4.22 -4.42
CA PHE A 22 -5.07 3.50 -3.43
C PHE A 22 -5.19 1.97 -3.62
N LYS A 23 -6.42 1.47 -3.82
CA LYS A 23 -6.70 0.06 -4.13
C LYS A 23 -6.03 -0.38 -5.44
N GLU A 24 -6.08 0.44 -6.50
CA GLU A 24 -5.45 0.12 -7.78
C GLU A 24 -3.92 0.01 -7.64
N ILE A 25 -3.29 0.92 -6.90
CA ILE A 25 -1.84 0.89 -6.66
C ILE A 25 -1.44 -0.37 -5.90
N LEU A 26 -2.15 -0.72 -4.82
CA LEU A 26 -1.90 -1.96 -4.08
C LEU A 26 -2.03 -3.19 -4.98
N ARG A 27 -3.08 -3.25 -5.81
CA ARG A 27 -3.28 -4.34 -6.75
C ARG A 27 -2.11 -4.46 -7.74
N ARG A 28 -1.62 -3.33 -8.27
CA ARG A 28 -0.45 -3.29 -9.15
C ARG A 28 0.83 -3.77 -8.45
N ILE A 29 1.05 -3.37 -7.20
CA ILE A 29 2.24 -3.78 -6.42
C ILE A 29 2.18 -5.26 -6.09
N CYS A 30 1.05 -5.75 -5.58
CA CYS A 30 0.85 -7.17 -5.28
C CYS A 30 1.13 -8.03 -6.52
N ARG A 31 0.60 -7.63 -7.68
CA ARG A 31 0.87 -8.31 -8.96
C ARG A 31 2.35 -8.27 -9.35
N LYS A 32 3.05 -7.15 -9.16
CA LYS A 32 4.49 -7.04 -9.45
C LYS A 32 5.34 -7.93 -8.55
N GLN A 33 4.93 -8.09 -7.30
CA GLN A 33 5.68 -8.82 -6.27
C GLN A 33 5.20 -10.27 -6.12
N SER A 34 4.31 -10.73 -6.99
CA SER A 34 3.67 -12.06 -6.93
C SER A 34 3.00 -12.35 -5.59
N VAL A 35 2.45 -11.31 -4.95
CA VAL A 35 1.66 -11.41 -3.73
C VAL A 35 0.18 -11.51 -4.09
N GLN A 36 -0.57 -12.37 -3.41
CA GLN A 36 -2.01 -12.45 -3.58
C GLN A 36 -2.65 -11.16 -3.04
N TYR A 37 -3.27 -10.38 -3.93
CA TYR A 37 -4.03 -9.21 -3.54
C TYR A 37 -5.37 -9.64 -2.95
N ASP A 38 -5.71 -9.07 -1.81
CA ASP A 38 -6.97 -9.28 -1.13
C ASP A 38 -7.67 -7.94 -0.88
N SER A 39 -8.90 -7.83 -1.37
CA SER A 39 -9.70 -6.59 -1.25
C SER A 39 -10.19 -6.37 0.18
N GLU A 40 -10.50 -7.43 0.93
CA GLU A 40 -10.98 -7.31 2.31
C GLU A 40 -9.86 -6.78 3.21
N VAL A 41 -8.63 -7.25 3.00
CA VAL A 41 -7.45 -6.77 3.72
C VAL A 41 -7.18 -5.29 3.41
N THR A 42 -7.34 -4.89 2.15
CA THR A 42 -7.20 -3.48 1.76
C THR A 42 -8.25 -2.61 2.44
N GLU A 43 -9.48 -3.08 2.50
CA GLU A 43 -10.58 -2.36 3.16
C GLU A 43 -10.38 -2.27 4.67
N TYR A 44 -9.85 -3.34 5.29
CA TYR A 44 -9.44 -3.34 6.70
C TYR A 44 -8.39 -2.26 6.98
N LEU A 45 -7.35 -2.17 6.14
CA LEU A 45 -6.30 -1.16 6.26
C LEU A 45 -6.89 0.26 6.19
N LEU A 46 -7.70 0.54 5.17
CA LEU A 46 -8.32 1.85 4.96
C LEU A 46 -9.23 2.22 6.12
N ASN A 47 -10.09 1.30 6.56
CA ASN A 47 -11.01 1.57 7.65
C ASN A 47 -10.32 1.78 8.99
N ASN A 48 -9.35 0.93 9.33
CA ASN A 48 -8.73 0.92 10.65
C ASN A 48 -7.67 2.01 10.82
N TYR A 49 -6.88 2.30 9.78
CA TYR A 49 -5.75 3.23 9.87
C TYR A 49 -6.01 4.59 9.26
N TYR A 50 -6.82 4.67 8.19
CA TYR A 50 -7.09 5.94 7.52
C TYR A 50 -8.39 6.57 8.02
N ARG A 51 -9.53 5.87 7.93
CA ARG A 51 -10.84 6.41 8.32
C ARG A 51 -10.92 6.73 9.81
N LYS A 52 -10.55 5.79 10.69
CA LYS A 52 -10.59 6.02 12.16
C LYS A 52 -9.74 7.21 12.61
N GLN A 53 -8.61 7.45 11.96
CA GLN A 53 -7.64 8.47 12.33
C GLN A 53 -7.72 9.73 11.45
N ASN A 54 -8.71 9.81 10.53
CA ASN A 54 -8.84 10.86 9.51
C ASN A 54 -7.51 11.20 8.80
N ARG A 55 -6.71 10.18 8.48
CA ARG A 55 -5.39 10.38 7.85
C ARG A 55 -5.54 10.66 6.35
N PRO A 56 -4.74 11.58 5.79
CA PRO A 56 -4.71 11.79 4.35
C PRO A 56 -4.19 10.55 3.62
N LEU A 57 -4.89 10.18 2.55
CA LEU A 57 -4.46 9.12 1.64
C LEU A 57 -3.38 9.68 0.72
N VAL A 58 -2.12 9.48 1.07
CA VAL A 58 -0.99 9.87 0.24
C VAL A 58 -0.62 8.71 -0.67
N GLY A 59 -0.40 8.99 -1.96
CA GLY A 59 -0.10 7.95 -2.94
C GLY A 59 1.20 7.18 -2.76
N SER A 60 2.10 7.70 -1.94
CA SER A 60 3.32 7.00 -1.54
C SER A 60 3.06 5.92 -0.47
N HIS A 61 2.10 6.13 0.44
CA HIS A 61 1.83 5.20 1.55
C HIS A 61 1.53 3.75 1.12
N PRO A 62 0.68 3.46 0.11
CA PRO A 62 0.38 2.06 -0.25
C PRO A 62 1.63 1.33 -0.76
N ARG A 63 2.54 2.06 -1.42
CA ARG A 63 3.82 1.51 -1.85
C ARG A 63 4.71 1.21 -0.65
N ASP A 64 4.88 2.20 0.20
CA ASP A 64 5.77 2.10 1.37
C ASP A 64 5.34 0.96 2.31
N LEU A 65 4.06 0.90 2.65
CA LEU A 65 3.48 -0.18 3.44
C LEU A 65 3.75 -1.56 2.83
N MET A 66 3.58 -1.70 1.51
CA MET A 66 3.87 -2.96 0.82
C MET A 66 5.36 -3.29 0.82
N GLU A 67 6.23 -2.30 0.64
CA GLU A 67 7.68 -2.50 0.73
C GLU A 67 8.09 -2.98 2.13
N HIS A 68 7.53 -2.39 3.19
CA HIS A 68 7.72 -2.87 4.56
C HIS A 68 7.26 -4.32 4.76
N ILE A 69 6.07 -4.69 4.27
CA ILE A 69 5.57 -6.08 4.35
C ILE A 69 6.54 -7.04 3.68
N ILE A 70 7.01 -6.69 2.48
CA ILE A 70 7.87 -7.55 1.67
C ILE A 70 9.26 -7.65 2.28
N ASP A 71 9.84 -6.54 2.72
CA ASP A 71 11.15 -6.50 3.37
C ASP A 71 11.12 -7.32 4.66
N HIS A 72 10.08 -7.17 5.48
CA HIS A 72 9.91 -7.94 6.69
C HIS A 72 9.76 -9.45 6.41
N ALA A 73 8.98 -9.82 5.38
CA ALA A 73 8.85 -11.22 4.97
C ALA A 73 10.18 -11.80 4.47
N LYS A 74 10.92 -11.03 3.67
CA LYS A 74 12.27 -11.41 3.18
C LYS A 74 13.26 -11.58 4.32
N PHE A 75 13.26 -10.66 5.28
CA PHE A 75 14.10 -10.73 6.47
C PHE A 75 13.82 -12.00 7.28
N LEU A 76 12.54 -12.36 7.44
CA LEU A 76 12.10 -13.59 8.09
C LEU A 76 12.23 -14.86 7.21
N LYS A 77 12.73 -14.73 5.98
CA LYS A 77 12.80 -15.80 4.96
C LYS A 77 11.45 -16.50 4.72
N ARG A 78 10.36 -15.74 4.76
CA ARG A 78 8.99 -16.19 4.49
C ARG A 78 8.45 -15.57 3.20
N THR A 79 7.43 -16.20 2.64
CA THR A 79 6.71 -15.65 1.50
C THR A 79 5.96 -14.38 1.93
N PRO A 80 6.05 -13.28 1.17
CA PRO A 80 5.26 -12.09 1.45
C PRO A 80 3.77 -12.37 1.22
N GLU A 81 2.97 -12.13 2.26
CA GLU A 81 1.53 -12.33 2.23
C GLU A 81 0.82 -11.01 2.56
N PHE A 82 -0.19 -10.65 1.76
CA PHE A 82 -1.01 -9.47 2.01
C PHE A 82 -2.23 -9.87 2.85
N ILE A 83 -2.02 -9.99 4.16
CA ILE A 83 -3.03 -10.41 5.14
C ILE A 83 -3.15 -9.37 6.25
N PRO A 84 -4.24 -9.34 7.03
CA PRO A 84 -4.44 -8.32 8.05
C PRO A 84 -3.29 -8.25 9.05
N LYS A 85 -2.68 -9.41 9.38
CA LYS A 85 -1.57 -9.49 10.34
C LYS A 85 -0.28 -8.80 9.85
N THR A 86 0.10 -9.00 8.58
CA THR A 86 1.31 -8.38 8.01
C THR A 86 1.09 -6.90 7.77
N VAL A 87 -0.11 -6.54 7.32
CA VAL A 87 -0.54 -5.15 7.15
C VAL A 87 -0.58 -4.41 8.48
N ASP A 88 -1.10 -5.03 9.55
CA ASP A 88 -1.14 -4.45 10.89
C ASP A 88 0.27 -4.17 11.40
N SER A 89 1.18 -5.15 11.27
CA SER A 89 2.58 -4.99 11.65
C SER A 89 3.29 -3.89 10.85
N ALA A 90 3.06 -3.83 9.54
CA ALA A 90 3.68 -2.82 8.69
C ALA A 90 3.11 -1.41 8.95
N ALA A 91 1.78 -1.30 9.11
CA ALA A 91 1.11 -0.06 9.43
C ALA A 91 1.50 0.45 10.82
N ALA A 92 1.58 -0.44 11.82
CA ALA A 92 2.06 -0.10 13.15
C ALA A 92 3.48 0.48 13.08
N ASN A 93 4.41 -0.15 12.35
CA ASN A 93 5.75 0.38 12.21
C ASN A 93 5.78 1.72 11.46
N TYR A 94 5.13 1.78 10.29
CA TYR A 94 5.11 2.97 9.43
C TYR A 94 4.49 4.19 10.10
N PHE A 95 3.40 4.02 10.83
CA PHE A 95 2.69 5.13 11.50
C PHE A 95 3.24 5.48 12.89
N ILE A 96 4.12 4.68 13.46
CA ILE A 96 4.86 5.04 14.69
C ILE A 96 6.04 5.98 14.35
N GLU A 97 6.67 5.80 13.19
CA GLU A 97 7.77 6.67 12.73
C GLU A 97 7.31 8.02 12.16
N LEU A 98 6.00 8.26 12.06
CA LEU A 98 5.36 9.41 11.40
C LEU A 98 4.77 10.42 12.39
#